data_AF-A0A965D299-F1
#
_entry.id   AF-A0A965D299-F1
#
_cell.length_a   1.000
_cell.length_b   1.000
_cell.length_c   1.000
_cell.angle_alpha   90.00
_cell.angle_beta   90.00
_cell.angle_gamma   90.00
#
_symmetry.space_group_name_H-M   'P 1'
#
loop_
_entity.id
_entity.type
_entity.pdbx_description
1 polymer ?
#
loop_
_entity_poly.entity_id
_entity_poly.type
_entity_poly.pdbx_seq_one_letter_code
_entity_poly.pdbx_strand_id
1 'polypeptide(L)'
;MVKITSTLNSGLEGWYSEGDGSKYAWSSTFGDGSGGIKYTETATNWDKDSDYIVAPNEFLGDISSFKFFRFQTNVSAFDAPAGFFVAITGSNGITLRQFYSPTQTNTWETQEINLQDPTAWVNAATGTAPDQSTLTATLGDVTKLIISLDGKSGTDNNTVYLDDPRLVCFTQDTMILTQQGERAIQDLAVGDKIWTHDHGYQSIRWIASTNVAQEKLALFENLRPICFDVGSLGPGRPDRKLCVSPQHRMLVQSKTVDHTFRSPNVLVPAKHLCAHEDIWRDDTLQPVTYYHILFDSHEIIQANGALSKSLFTGAEARKTIPDAAWQELVTLFPALANQSVARPIANRPKTANLLMRLKKNNCDLFLT
;
A
#
# COMPACT_ATOMS: atom_id res chain seq x y z
N MET A 1 -15.51 3.63 -21.00
CA MET A 1 -15.50 2.72 -19.83
C MET A 1 -14.42 1.67 -20.03
N VAL A 2 -13.74 1.23 -18.96
CA VAL A 2 -12.70 0.20 -19.05
C VAL A 2 -12.99 -0.89 -18.03
N LYS A 3 -13.05 -2.15 -18.47
CA LYS A 3 -13.31 -3.30 -17.59
C LYS A 3 -12.13 -4.23 -17.68
N ILE A 4 -11.32 -4.29 -16.64
CA ILE A 4 -10.16 -5.16 -16.68
C ILE A 4 -10.62 -6.59 -16.35
N THR A 5 -10.98 -7.38 -17.36
CA THR A 5 -11.05 -8.84 -17.23
C THR A 5 -9.69 -9.41 -17.57
N SER A 6 -8.84 -9.53 -16.56
CA SER A 6 -7.59 -10.27 -16.73
C SER A 6 -7.89 -11.77 -16.89
N THR A 7 -7.22 -12.44 -17.82
CA THR A 7 -7.24 -13.92 -17.90
C THR A 7 -6.47 -14.61 -16.78
N LEU A 8 -6.03 -13.87 -15.76
CA LEU A 8 -5.83 -14.42 -14.42
C LEU A 8 -7.22 -14.63 -13.81
N ASN A 9 -7.81 -15.79 -14.09
CA ASN A 9 -9.14 -16.20 -13.66
C ASN A 9 -9.18 -16.36 -12.13
N SER A 10 -9.35 -15.27 -11.38
CA SER A 10 -9.41 -15.32 -9.92
C SER A 10 -10.73 -14.84 -9.33
N GLY A 11 -11.56 -14.08 -10.07
CA GLY A 11 -12.75 -13.46 -9.48
C GLY A 11 -12.41 -12.45 -8.37
N LEU A 12 -11.21 -11.87 -8.36
CA LEU A 12 -10.71 -11.00 -7.29
C LEU A 12 -10.72 -9.50 -7.64
N GLU A 13 -11.16 -8.73 -6.66
CA GLU A 13 -11.25 -7.28 -6.56
C GLU A 13 -9.87 -6.65 -6.25
N GLY A 14 -9.60 -5.37 -6.62
CA GLY A 14 -8.44 -4.65 -6.04
C GLY A 14 -7.76 -3.55 -6.88
N TRP A 15 -8.14 -3.32 -8.13
CA TRP A 15 -7.63 -2.19 -8.93
C TRP A 15 -8.05 -0.85 -8.32
N TYR A 16 -7.17 0.13 -8.31
CA TYR A 16 -7.46 1.48 -7.78
C TYR A 16 -6.99 2.57 -8.75
N SER A 17 -7.60 3.74 -8.70
CA SER A 17 -7.20 4.90 -9.50
C SER A 17 -6.24 5.81 -8.74
N GLU A 18 -5.28 6.38 -9.45
CA GLU A 18 -4.53 7.56 -9.02
C GLU A 18 -4.88 8.73 -9.94
N GLY A 19 -5.07 9.93 -9.36
CA GLY A 19 -5.56 11.13 -10.07
C GLY A 19 -6.86 11.70 -9.49
N ASP A 20 -7.68 12.36 -10.31
CA ASP A 20 -9.00 12.89 -9.93
C ASP A 20 -9.99 11.74 -9.71
N GLY A 21 -10.08 11.30 -8.45
CA GLY A 21 -10.95 10.22 -8.02
C GLY A 21 -12.45 10.45 -8.24
N SER A 22 -12.88 11.65 -8.63
CA SER A 22 -14.29 11.91 -9.01
C SER A 22 -14.66 11.33 -10.38
N LYS A 23 -13.67 11.05 -11.23
CA LYS A 23 -13.84 10.50 -12.58
C LYS A 23 -13.96 8.97 -12.61
N TYR A 24 -13.72 8.29 -11.48
CA TYR A 24 -13.66 6.84 -11.39
C TYR A 24 -14.71 6.30 -10.41
N ALA A 25 -15.58 5.41 -10.88
CA ALA A 25 -16.53 4.69 -10.04
C ALA A 25 -16.38 3.18 -10.24
N TRP A 26 -16.16 2.44 -9.15
CA TRP A 26 -16.27 0.99 -9.18
C TRP A 26 -17.72 0.59 -9.46
N SER A 27 -17.91 -0.36 -10.37
CA SER A 27 -19.22 -0.96 -10.65
C SER A 27 -19.10 -2.47 -10.49
N SER A 28 -19.81 -2.99 -9.49
CA SER A 28 -19.86 -4.43 -9.14
C SER A 28 -20.85 -5.22 -10.00
N THR A 29 -21.60 -4.56 -10.88
CA THR A 29 -22.66 -5.17 -11.68
C THR A 29 -22.51 -4.82 -13.15
N PHE A 30 -21.63 -5.52 -13.85
CA PHE A 30 -21.56 -5.48 -15.32
C PHE A 30 -22.33 -6.62 -16.01
N GLY A 31 -23.39 -7.12 -15.38
CA GLY A 31 -24.34 -8.09 -15.96
C GLY A 31 -23.82 -9.54 -16.04
N ASP A 32 -22.52 -9.77 -15.93
CA ASP A 32 -21.87 -11.09 -15.96
C ASP A 32 -21.21 -11.50 -14.63
N GLY A 33 -21.41 -10.72 -13.56
CA GLY A 33 -20.86 -10.98 -12.23
C GLY A 33 -19.41 -10.53 -12.03
N SER A 34 -18.79 -9.88 -13.01
CA SER A 34 -17.45 -9.29 -12.86
C SER A 34 -17.51 -7.81 -12.43
N GLY A 35 -16.55 -7.40 -11.59
CA GLY A 35 -16.33 -6.00 -11.21
C GLY A 35 -15.50 -5.24 -12.26
N GLY A 36 -15.72 -3.93 -12.38
CA GLY A 36 -14.95 -3.08 -13.30
C GLY A 36 -14.95 -1.60 -12.90
N ILE A 37 -14.11 -0.80 -13.55
CA ILE A 37 -13.97 0.63 -13.25
C ILE A 37 -14.66 1.45 -14.34
N LYS A 38 -15.78 2.09 -13.98
CA LYS A 38 -16.41 3.09 -14.83
C LYS A 38 -15.62 4.39 -14.72
N TYR A 39 -14.89 4.71 -15.78
CA TYR A 39 -14.33 6.04 -15.99
C TYR A 39 -15.33 6.94 -16.73
N THR A 40 -15.54 8.16 -16.24
CA THR A 40 -16.32 9.21 -16.91
C THR A 40 -15.58 10.53 -16.82
N GLU A 41 -15.09 11.00 -17.97
CA GLU A 41 -14.47 12.31 -18.09
C GLU A 41 -15.43 13.27 -18.80
N THR A 42 -15.64 14.45 -18.20
CA THR A 42 -16.53 15.49 -18.73
C THR A 42 -15.83 16.85 -18.89
N ALA A 43 -14.51 16.91 -18.72
CA ALA A 43 -13.78 18.17 -18.69
C ALA A 43 -13.41 18.66 -20.10
N THR A 44 -13.78 19.92 -20.38
CA THR A 44 -13.34 20.73 -21.53
C THR A 44 -12.00 21.43 -21.29
N ASN A 45 -11.39 21.23 -20.12
CA ASN A 45 -10.07 21.77 -19.75
C ASN A 45 -9.08 20.62 -19.58
N TRP A 46 -8.15 20.54 -20.53
CA TRP A 46 -7.09 19.55 -20.69
C TRP A 46 -5.98 19.74 -19.64
N ASP A 47 -6.29 19.53 -18.37
CA ASP A 47 -5.25 19.56 -17.33
C ASP A 47 -4.39 18.29 -17.41
N LYS A 48 -3.09 18.48 -17.25
CA LYS A 48 -2.02 17.48 -17.45
C LYS A 48 -1.97 16.41 -16.34
N ASP A 49 -3.10 16.10 -15.73
CA ASP A 49 -3.15 15.25 -14.57
C ASP A 49 -3.25 13.78 -15.02
N SER A 50 -2.20 13.02 -14.70
CA SER A 50 -2.01 11.61 -15.03
C SER A 50 -3.05 10.73 -14.33
N ASP A 51 -4.25 10.67 -14.89
CA ASP A 51 -5.37 9.83 -14.45
C ASP A 51 -5.15 8.37 -14.94
N TYR A 52 -4.82 7.44 -14.03
CA TYR A 52 -4.56 6.05 -14.38
C TYR A 52 -5.06 5.04 -13.34
N ILE A 53 -5.23 3.80 -13.81
CA ILE A 53 -5.61 2.65 -12.98
C ILE A 53 -4.37 1.83 -12.66
N VAL A 54 -4.15 1.55 -11.38
CA VAL A 54 -3.04 0.76 -10.86
C VAL A 54 -3.49 -0.65 -10.49
N ALA A 55 -2.68 -1.63 -10.88
CA ALA A 55 -2.93 -3.04 -10.56
C ALA A 55 -2.72 -3.33 -9.06
N PRO A 56 -3.53 -4.22 -8.47
CA PRO A 56 -3.26 -4.73 -7.14
C PRO A 56 -1.98 -5.60 -7.11
N ASN A 57 -1.42 -5.78 -5.91
CA ASN A 57 -0.12 -6.43 -5.73
C ASN A 57 -0.05 -7.87 -6.25
N GLU A 58 -1.18 -8.58 -6.37
CA GLU A 58 -1.27 -9.92 -6.97
C GLU A 58 -0.91 -9.98 -8.46
N PHE A 59 -0.92 -8.84 -9.16
CA PHE A 59 -0.50 -8.73 -10.56
C PHE A 59 0.97 -8.24 -10.69
N LEU A 60 1.68 -8.10 -9.57
CA LEU A 60 3.09 -7.68 -9.50
C LEU A 60 4.00 -8.87 -9.14
N GLY A 61 5.30 -8.76 -9.41
CA GLY A 61 6.29 -9.83 -9.27
C GLY A 61 6.74 -10.42 -10.61
N ASP A 62 7.20 -11.67 -10.60
CA ASP A 62 7.64 -12.34 -11.82
C ASP A 62 6.44 -12.74 -12.69
N ILE A 63 6.27 -12.02 -13.79
CA ILE A 63 5.29 -12.34 -14.84
C ILE A 63 5.96 -12.74 -16.15
N SER A 64 7.27 -12.97 -16.16
CA SER A 64 8.04 -13.29 -17.37
C SER A 64 7.62 -14.62 -18.02
N SER A 65 7.04 -15.52 -17.22
CA SER A 65 6.51 -16.81 -17.67
C SER A 65 5.15 -16.69 -18.41
N PHE A 66 4.44 -15.58 -18.26
CA PHE A 66 3.15 -15.37 -18.93
C PHE A 66 3.35 -14.96 -20.38
N LYS A 67 2.51 -15.49 -21.25
CA LYS A 67 2.54 -15.15 -22.69
C LYS A 67 1.75 -13.89 -23.00
N PHE A 68 0.62 -13.69 -22.33
CA PHE A 68 -0.31 -12.61 -22.63
C PHE A 68 -0.85 -11.94 -21.37
N PHE A 69 -0.97 -10.62 -21.42
CA PHE A 69 -1.81 -9.84 -20.52
C PHE A 69 -3.10 -9.44 -21.25
N ARG A 70 -4.26 -9.64 -20.62
CA ARG A 70 -5.57 -9.34 -21.23
C ARG A 70 -6.39 -8.42 -20.36
N PHE A 71 -7.23 -7.60 -20.98
CA PHE A 71 -8.20 -6.75 -20.31
C PHE A 71 -9.33 -6.41 -21.30
N GLN A 72 -10.45 -5.86 -20.82
CA GLN A 72 -11.56 -5.43 -21.67
C GLN A 72 -11.77 -3.91 -21.64
N THR A 73 -12.24 -3.36 -22.74
CA THR A 73 -12.61 -1.94 -22.85
C THR A 73 -14.00 -1.84 -23.46
N ASN A 74 -14.78 -0.83 -23.06
CA ASN A 74 -16.03 -0.47 -23.73
C ASN A 74 -16.08 1.04 -23.85
N VAL A 75 -15.81 1.52 -25.05
CA VAL A 75 -15.64 2.95 -25.32
C VAL A 75 -16.91 3.49 -25.94
N SER A 76 -17.60 4.36 -25.19
CA SER A 76 -18.88 4.94 -25.58
C SER A 76 -18.76 6.29 -26.30
N ALA A 77 -17.71 7.06 -26.00
CA ALA A 77 -17.34 8.31 -26.64
C ALA A 77 -15.85 8.59 -26.41
N PHE A 78 -15.17 9.18 -27.38
CA PHE A 78 -13.73 9.45 -27.33
C PHE A 78 -13.30 10.49 -28.36
N ASP A 79 -12.55 11.50 -27.93
CA ASP A 79 -12.04 12.55 -28.82
C ASP A 79 -10.68 12.16 -29.40
N ALA A 80 -10.63 11.92 -30.71
CA ALA A 80 -9.37 11.64 -31.41
C ALA A 80 -8.44 12.87 -31.42
N PRO A 81 -7.10 12.71 -31.36
CA PRO A 81 -6.35 11.47 -31.38
C PRO A 81 -5.99 11.01 -29.96
N ALA A 82 -6.97 10.87 -29.07
CA ALA A 82 -6.68 10.23 -27.81
C ALA A 82 -6.32 8.74 -28.04
N GLY A 83 -5.63 8.13 -27.10
CA GLY A 83 -5.34 6.70 -27.02
C GLY A 83 -5.27 6.33 -25.55
N PHE A 84 -5.09 5.05 -25.26
CA PHE A 84 -4.78 4.61 -23.90
C PHE A 84 -3.51 3.75 -23.94
N PHE A 85 -2.81 3.61 -22.83
CA PHE A 85 -1.61 2.78 -22.77
C PHE A 85 -1.61 1.87 -21.55
N VAL A 86 -0.94 0.74 -21.69
CA VAL A 86 -0.55 -0.12 -20.58
C VAL A 86 0.93 0.09 -20.33
N ALA A 87 1.32 0.29 -19.07
CA ALA A 87 2.73 0.39 -18.70
C ALA A 87 3.10 -0.60 -17.60
N ILE A 88 4.26 -1.23 -17.76
CA ILE A 88 4.85 -2.19 -16.82
C ILE A 88 6.24 -1.70 -16.42
N THR A 89 6.48 -1.53 -15.13
CA THR A 89 7.80 -1.12 -14.60
C THR A 89 8.42 -2.25 -13.81
N GLY A 90 9.64 -2.63 -14.15
CA GLY A 90 10.44 -3.62 -13.40
C GLY A 90 11.29 -2.97 -12.30
N SER A 91 11.83 -3.77 -11.39
CA SER A 91 12.74 -3.30 -10.35
C SER A 91 14.05 -2.71 -10.88
N ASN A 92 14.38 -3.02 -12.14
CA ASN A 92 15.47 -2.41 -12.92
C ASN A 92 15.22 -0.93 -13.30
N GLY A 93 14.04 -0.39 -13.01
CA GLY A 93 13.66 0.99 -13.32
C GLY A 93 13.21 1.23 -14.76
N ILE A 94 13.18 0.19 -15.60
CA ILE A 94 12.71 0.27 -16.98
C ILE A 94 11.20 0.18 -17.00
N THR A 95 10.56 1.05 -17.80
CA THR A 95 9.11 1.03 -18.02
C THR A 95 8.81 0.69 -19.47
N LEU A 96 8.16 -0.45 -19.67
CA LEU A 96 7.65 -0.90 -20.95
C LEU A 96 6.25 -0.33 -21.16
N ARG A 97 5.97 0.23 -22.33
CA ARG A 97 4.65 0.78 -22.67
C ARG A 97 4.10 0.15 -23.95
N GLN A 98 2.80 -0.10 -23.97
CA GLN A 98 2.07 -0.48 -25.16
C GLN A 98 0.87 0.45 -25.36
N PHE A 99 0.78 1.04 -26.55
CA PHE A 99 -0.26 2.01 -26.89
C PHE A 99 -1.42 1.36 -27.64
N TYR A 100 -2.63 1.81 -27.34
CA TYR A 100 -3.87 1.35 -27.92
C TYR A 100 -4.69 2.54 -28.41
N SER A 101 -5.08 2.50 -29.67
CA SER A 101 -6.09 3.40 -30.22
C SER A 101 -7.45 2.71 -30.13
N PRO A 102 -8.35 3.12 -29.22
CA PRO A 102 -9.64 2.46 -29.08
C PRO A 102 -10.54 2.75 -30.29
N THR A 103 -11.36 1.77 -30.66
CA THR A 103 -12.47 1.98 -31.58
C THR A 103 -13.73 2.27 -30.76
N GLN A 104 -14.53 3.27 -31.15
CA GLN A 104 -15.79 3.57 -30.47
C GLN A 104 -16.85 2.54 -30.90
N THR A 105 -17.00 1.48 -30.13
CA THR A 105 -17.88 0.36 -30.49
C THR A 105 -19.09 0.19 -29.57
N ASN A 106 -19.14 0.88 -28.43
CA ASN A 106 -20.19 0.72 -27.41
C ASN A 106 -20.39 -0.74 -26.94
N THR A 107 -19.44 -1.63 -27.24
CA THR A 107 -19.43 -3.04 -26.88
C THR A 107 -18.14 -3.36 -26.13
N TRP A 108 -18.10 -4.50 -25.42
CA TRP A 108 -16.89 -4.96 -24.76
C TRP A 108 -15.93 -5.56 -25.77
N GLU A 109 -14.73 -4.98 -25.86
CA GLU A 109 -13.62 -5.49 -26.66
C GLU A 109 -12.53 -6.04 -25.76
N THR A 110 -11.97 -7.19 -26.11
CA THR A 110 -10.82 -7.75 -25.40
C THR A 110 -9.54 -7.24 -26.04
N GLN A 111 -8.69 -6.67 -25.20
CA GLN A 111 -7.34 -6.22 -25.54
C GLN A 111 -6.36 -7.27 -25.03
N GLU A 112 -5.34 -7.57 -25.85
CA GLU A 112 -4.30 -8.55 -25.55
C GLU A 112 -2.93 -7.92 -25.81
N ILE A 113 -2.02 -8.04 -24.84
CA ILE A 113 -0.60 -7.69 -24.98
C ILE A 113 0.21 -8.96 -24.95
N ASN A 114 1.08 -9.15 -25.94
CA ASN A 114 2.08 -10.21 -25.90
C ASN A 114 3.25 -9.79 -24.99
N LEU A 115 3.40 -10.48 -23.86
CA LEU A 115 4.45 -10.21 -22.88
C LEU A 115 5.82 -10.73 -23.36
N GLN A 116 5.86 -11.60 -24.37
CA GLN A 116 7.10 -12.25 -24.81
C GLN A 116 7.67 -11.67 -26.11
N ASP A 117 6.94 -10.76 -26.76
CA ASP A 117 7.35 -10.10 -28.00
C ASP A 117 7.85 -8.68 -27.71
N PRO A 118 9.17 -8.42 -27.80
CA PRO A 118 9.72 -7.08 -27.54
C PRO A 118 9.17 -6.01 -28.48
N THR A 119 8.72 -6.38 -29.69
CA THR A 119 8.18 -5.41 -30.65
C THR A 119 6.80 -4.89 -30.26
N ALA A 120 6.12 -5.59 -29.34
CA ALA A 120 4.87 -5.15 -28.73
C ALA A 120 5.07 -4.12 -27.61
N TRP A 121 6.29 -3.60 -27.42
CA TRP A 121 6.62 -2.67 -26.35
C TRP A 121 7.54 -1.55 -26.84
N VAL A 122 7.46 -0.40 -26.17
CA VAL A 122 8.48 0.66 -26.25
C VAL A 122 9.09 0.89 -24.86
N ASN A 123 10.40 1.12 -24.82
CA ASN A 123 11.21 1.29 -23.61
C ASN A 123 11.15 2.70 -22.99
N ALA A 124 10.38 3.62 -23.57
CA ALA A 124 10.11 4.98 -23.07
C ALA A 124 8.82 5.56 -23.69
N ALA A 125 8.33 6.71 -23.17
CA ALA A 125 7.15 7.41 -23.70
C ALA A 125 7.22 7.69 -25.22
N THR A 126 8.44 7.81 -25.74
CA THR A 126 8.79 7.81 -27.16
C THR A 126 10.10 7.02 -27.30
N GLY A 127 10.06 5.75 -27.72
CA GLY A 127 11.23 4.87 -27.66
C GLY A 127 11.21 3.72 -28.66
N THR A 128 12.35 3.05 -28.79
CA THR A 128 12.55 1.84 -29.60
C THR A 128 12.06 0.60 -28.84
N ALA A 129 11.86 -0.52 -29.55
CA ALA A 129 11.58 -1.78 -28.88
C ALA A 129 12.74 -2.17 -27.93
N PRO A 130 12.47 -2.68 -26.71
CA PRO A 130 13.51 -3.28 -25.87
C PRO A 130 14.14 -4.49 -26.56
N ASP A 131 15.34 -4.90 -26.13
CA ASP A 131 15.84 -6.23 -26.45
C ASP A 131 15.18 -7.31 -25.57
N GLN A 132 15.31 -8.59 -25.97
CA GLN A 132 14.68 -9.72 -25.27
C GLN A 132 15.16 -9.84 -23.81
N SER A 133 16.43 -9.55 -23.54
CA SER A 133 17.00 -9.59 -22.18
C SER A 133 16.37 -8.54 -21.28
N THR A 134 16.20 -7.33 -21.79
CA THR A 134 15.59 -6.20 -21.09
C THR A 134 14.12 -6.47 -20.83
N LEU A 135 13.39 -6.99 -21.81
CA LEU A 135 12.01 -7.42 -21.65
C LEU A 135 11.90 -8.46 -20.54
N THR A 136 12.68 -9.54 -20.62
CA THR A 136 12.64 -10.64 -19.66
C THR A 136 13.01 -10.18 -18.24
N ALA A 137 14.07 -9.37 -18.09
CA ALA A 137 14.47 -8.83 -16.79
C ALA A 137 13.42 -7.89 -16.18
N THR A 138 12.75 -7.10 -17.02
CA THR A 138 11.70 -6.17 -16.57
C THR A 138 10.45 -6.92 -16.12
N LEU A 139 10.08 -7.99 -16.82
CA LEU A 139 8.95 -8.84 -16.49
C LEU A 139 9.23 -9.84 -15.36
N GLY A 140 10.51 -10.16 -15.12
CA GLY A 140 10.93 -11.09 -14.06
C GLY A 140 10.79 -10.53 -12.65
N ASP A 141 10.61 -9.22 -12.51
CA ASP A 141 10.44 -8.55 -11.22
C ASP A 141 9.64 -7.26 -11.41
N VAL A 142 8.36 -7.41 -11.78
CA VAL A 142 7.45 -6.29 -12.00
C VAL A 142 7.12 -5.62 -10.69
N THR A 143 7.44 -4.34 -10.62
CA THR A 143 7.13 -3.50 -9.48
C THR A 143 5.87 -2.68 -9.68
N LYS A 144 5.48 -2.33 -10.92
CA LYS A 144 4.30 -1.51 -11.24
C LYS A 144 3.60 -1.98 -12.52
N LEU A 145 2.27 -2.00 -12.51
CA LEU A 145 1.42 -2.21 -13.70
C LEU A 145 0.30 -1.17 -13.68
N ILE A 146 0.17 -0.41 -14.77
CA ILE A 146 -0.86 0.62 -14.92
C ILE A 146 -1.57 0.56 -16.27
N ILE A 147 -2.82 1.02 -16.29
CA ILE A 147 -3.59 1.34 -17.49
C ILE A 147 -3.97 2.81 -17.43
N SER A 148 -3.45 3.61 -18.35
CA SER A 148 -3.74 5.04 -18.46
C SER A 148 -4.60 5.32 -19.68
N LEU A 149 -5.58 6.21 -19.55
CA LEU A 149 -6.57 6.53 -20.58
C LEU A 149 -6.34 7.90 -21.23
N ASP A 150 -5.28 8.62 -20.86
CA ASP A 150 -4.93 9.91 -21.45
C ASP A 150 -3.95 9.75 -22.63
N GLY A 151 -4.33 10.35 -23.75
CA GLY A 151 -3.83 10.07 -25.08
C GLY A 151 -2.71 10.97 -25.56
N LYS A 152 -1.86 11.54 -24.68
CA LYS A 152 -0.69 12.28 -25.15
C LYS A 152 0.63 11.81 -24.54
N SER A 153 1.58 11.65 -25.45
CA SER A 153 3.04 11.58 -25.33
C SER A 153 3.61 12.75 -24.49
N GLY A 154 3.27 12.80 -23.21
CA GLY A 154 3.90 13.61 -22.18
C GLY A 154 4.94 12.78 -21.45
N THR A 155 6.06 13.39 -21.11
CA THR A 155 7.18 12.78 -20.38
C THR A 155 6.77 12.54 -18.93
N ASP A 156 5.94 11.53 -18.68
CA ASP A 156 5.53 11.18 -17.32
C ASP A 156 6.66 10.42 -16.63
N ASN A 157 7.55 11.19 -16.01
CA ASN A 157 8.61 10.74 -15.10
C ASN A 157 8.10 10.55 -13.67
N ASN A 158 6.86 10.10 -13.48
CA ASN A 158 6.31 9.89 -12.14
C ASN A 158 6.68 8.51 -11.59
N THR A 159 7.88 8.47 -11.00
CA THR A 159 8.29 7.46 -10.02
C THR A 159 7.35 7.50 -8.82
N VAL A 160 6.59 6.43 -8.59
CA VAL A 160 5.74 6.26 -7.40
C VAL A 160 6.16 4.96 -6.73
N TYR A 161 6.53 5.04 -5.45
CA TYR A 161 6.95 3.90 -4.64
C TYR A 161 5.75 3.03 -4.29
N LEU A 162 5.78 1.74 -4.66
CA LEU A 162 4.71 0.79 -4.33
C LEU A 162 4.98 0.11 -2.99
N ASP A 163 4.68 0.89 -1.95
CA ASP A 163 4.52 0.42 -0.59
C ASP A 163 3.05 0.60 -0.22
N ASP A 164 2.22 -0.44 -0.36
CA ASP A 164 0.79 -0.39 0.01
C ASP A 164 0.63 0.14 1.46
N PRO A 165 0.14 1.37 1.68
CA PRO A 165 0.10 2.00 3.00
C PRO A 165 -1.12 1.59 3.84
N ARG A 166 -1.99 0.68 3.34
CA ARG A 166 -3.38 0.50 3.79
C ARG A 166 -3.57 -0.37 5.05
N LEU A 167 -2.52 -0.98 5.60
CA LEU A 167 -2.67 -1.96 6.68
C LEU A 167 -1.74 -1.64 7.83
N VAL A 168 -2.22 -0.82 8.76
CA VAL A 168 -1.55 -0.52 10.01
C VAL A 168 -2.26 -1.25 11.14
N CYS A 169 -1.82 -2.46 11.45
CA CYS A 169 -2.57 -3.34 12.34
C CYS A 169 -1.68 -3.98 13.39
N PHE A 170 -2.23 -4.20 14.57
CA PHE A 170 -1.68 -5.13 15.56
C PHE A 170 -2.29 -6.51 15.35
N THR A 171 -1.58 -7.55 15.73
CA THR A 171 -2.15 -8.91 15.78
C THR A 171 -2.94 -9.13 17.06
N GLN A 172 -3.85 -10.10 17.06
CA GLN A 172 -4.52 -10.59 18.27
C GLN A 172 -3.52 -10.87 19.39
N ASP A 173 -3.96 -10.73 20.64
CA ASP A 173 -3.15 -10.93 21.86
C ASP A 173 -2.04 -9.89 22.07
N THR A 174 -1.95 -8.87 21.21
CA THR A 174 -1.11 -7.70 21.47
C THR A 174 -1.63 -6.96 22.70
N MET A 175 -0.78 -6.80 23.71
CA MET A 175 -1.08 -6.13 24.96
C MET A 175 -0.80 -4.63 24.82
N ILE A 176 -1.85 -3.83 25.01
CA ILE A 176 -1.80 -2.37 24.91
C ILE A 176 -1.82 -1.77 26.31
N LEU A 177 -0.96 -0.78 26.57
CA LEU A 177 -0.93 -0.08 27.86
C LEU A 177 -2.16 0.81 28.01
N THR A 178 -3.06 0.45 28.93
CA THR A 178 -4.28 1.21 29.26
C THR A 178 -4.18 1.85 30.64
N GLN A 179 -5.13 2.74 30.96
CA GLN A 179 -5.24 3.34 32.29
C GLN A 179 -5.42 2.29 33.42
N GLN A 180 -5.91 1.09 33.09
CA GLN A 180 -6.14 0.00 34.04
C GLN A 180 -5.02 -1.06 34.02
N GLY A 181 -3.88 -0.75 33.38
CA GLY A 181 -2.82 -1.71 33.10
C GLY A 181 -2.88 -2.24 31.66
N GLU A 182 -2.05 -3.24 31.36
CA GLU A 182 -2.01 -3.82 30.01
C GLU A 182 -3.23 -4.70 29.74
N ARG A 183 -3.90 -4.47 28.61
CA ARG A 183 -5.06 -5.27 28.16
C ARG A 183 -4.84 -5.74 26.72
N ALA A 184 -5.32 -6.93 26.40
CA ALA A 184 -5.23 -7.46 25.04
C ALA A 184 -6.09 -6.61 24.09
N ILE A 185 -5.60 -6.39 22.87
CA ILE A 185 -6.24 -5.49 21.92
C ILE A 185 -7.68 -5.92 21.55
N GLN A 186 -7.95 -7.22 21.52
CA GLN A 186 -9.29 -7.75 21.25
C GLN A 186 -10.32 -7.44 22.34
N ASP A 187 -9.87 -7.11 23.56
CA ASP A 187 -10.74 -6.80 24.69
C ASP A 187 -11.03 -5.30 24.81
N LEU A 188 -10.41 -4.47 23.97
CA LEU A 188 -10.58 -3.02 24.01
C LEU A 188 -11.86 -2.59 23.30
N ALA A 189 -12.45 -1.50 23.77
CA ALA A 189 -13.64 -0.90 23.19
C ALA A 189 -13.49 0.61 22.98
N VAL A 190 -14.36 1.18 22.13
CA VAL A 190 -14.48 2.64 21.99
C VAL A 190 -14.71 3.27 23.37
N GLY A 191 -13.96 4.34 23.67
CA GLY A 191 -13.97 5.03 24.94
C GLY A 191 -12.85 4.62 25.89
N ASP A 192 -12.28 3.40 25.76
CA ASP A 192 -11.16 2.94 26.59
C ASP A 192 -9.98 3.90 26.51
N LYS A 193 -9.33 4.12 27.66
CA LYS A 193 -8.22 5.07 27.83
C LYS A 193 -6.87 4.38 27.64
N ILE A 194 -6.20 4.70 26.53
CA ILE A 194 -4.90 4.15 26.14
C ILE A 194 -3.81 5.17 26.42
N TRP A 195 -2.70 4.73 27.00
CA TRP A 195 -1.56 5.61 27.19
C TRP A 195 -0.96 5.97 25.84
N THR A 196 -0.76 7.26 25.61
CA THR A 196 -0.06 7.80 24.45
C THR A 196 1.17 8.58 24.90
N HIS A 197 2.22 8.52 24.08
CA HIS A 197 3.54 9.04 24.40
C HIS A 197 3.54 10.57 24.59
N ASP A 198 2.75 11.29 23.80
CA ASP A 198 2.78 12.75 23.75
C ASP A 198 1.63 13.40 24.54
N HIS A 199 0.49 12.72 24.66
CA HIS A 199 -0.75 13.32 25.15
C HIS A 199 -1.35 12.58 26.36
N GLY A 200 -0.62 11.64 26.97
CA GLY A 200 -1.11 10.87 28.11
C GLY A 200 -2.28 9.96 27.71
N TYR A 201 -3.26 9.76 28.60
CA TYR A 201 -4.34 8.80 28.34
C TYR A 201 -5.42 9.35 27.40
N GLN A 202 -5.48 8.81 26.18
CA GLN A 202 -6.45 9.19 25.14
C GLN A 202 -7.52 8.13 24.95
N SER A 203 -8.74 8.55 24.59
CA SER A 203 -9.87 7.63 24.36
C SER A 203 -9.84 7.08 22.94
N ILE A 204 -10.01 5.76 22.81
CA ILE A 204 -10.27 5.13 21.52
C ILE A 204 -11.55 5.72 20.93
N ARG A 205 -11.47 6.21 19.69
CA ARG A 205 -12.62 6.71 18.90
C ARG A 205 -13.21 5.64 18.01
N TRP A 206 -12.35 4.76 17.53
CA TRP A 206 -12.75 3.63 16.70
C TRP A 206 -11.79 2.49 16.87
N ILE A 207 -12.35 1.28 16.91
CA ILE A 207 -11.60 0.03 16.89
C ILE A 207 -12.29 -0.90 15.88
N ALA A 208 -11.49 -1.59 15.08
CA ALA A 208 -11.99 -2.62 14.18
C ALA A 208 -11.00 -3.75 14.02
N SER A 209 -11.53 -4.90 13.63
CA SER A 209 -10.76 -6.10 13.41
C SER A 209 -11.09 -6.74 12.08
N THR A 210 -10.08 -7.35 11.45
CA THR A 210 -10.22 -8.12 10.22
C THR A 210 -9.49 -9.45 10.38
N ASN A 211 -10.19 -10.55 10.12
CA ASN A 211 -9.57 -11.86 10.05
C ASN A 211 -8.99 -12.10 8.65
N VAL A 212 -7.77 -12.63 8.59
CA VAL A 212 -7.08 -13.00 7.36
C VAL A 212 -6.84 -14.50 7.42
N ALA A 213 -7.59 -15.23 6.58
CA ALA A 213 -7.49 -16.67 6.49
C ALA A 213 -6.15 -17.13 5.88
N GLN A 214 -5.79 -18.38 6.15
CA GLN A 214 -4.53 -19.00 5.70
C GLN A 214 -4.36 -18.92 4.18
N GLU A 215 -5.43 -19.13 3.41
CA GLU A 215 -5.41 -19.09 1.95
C GLU A 215 -5.00 -17.70 1.46
N LYS A 216 -5.46 -16.65 2.15
CA LYS A 216 -5.11 -15.27 1.84
C LYS A 216 -3.66 -14.97 2.22
N LEU A 217 -3.17 -15.49 3.35
CA LEU A 217 -1.75 -15.34 3.72
C LEU A 217 -0.81 -16.09 2.77
N ALA A 218 -1.24 -17.25 2.25
CA ALA A 218 -0.48 -18.02 1.29
C ALA A 218 -0.27 -17.23 -0.02
N LEU A 219 -1.32 -16.55 -0.48
CA LEU A 219 -1.32 -15.76 -1.72
C LEU A 219 -0.64 -14.40 -1.57
N PHE A 220 -0.72 -13.78 -0.39
CA PHE A 220 -0.32 -12.39 -0.19
C PHE A 220 0.74 -12.23 0.90
N GLU A 221 2.02 -12.22 0.50
CA GLU A 221 3.15 -12.03 1.44
C GLU A 221 3.10 -10.69 2.19
N ASN A 222 2.53 -9.66 1.57
CA ASN A 222 2.37 -8.33 2.16
C ASN A 222 1.29 -8.27 3.25
N LEU A 223 0.56 -9.37 3.49
CA LEU A 223 -0.38 -9.53 4.61
C LEU A 223 0.20 -10.35 5.75
N ARG A 224 1.36 -10.99 5.57
CA ARG A 224 1.99 -11.82 6.60
C ARG A 224 2.58 -10.96 7.71
N PRO A 225 2.38 -11.31 9.00
CA PRO A 225 2.88 -10.50 10.10
C PRO A 225 4.39 -10.32 10.07
N ILE A 226 4.87 -9.18 10.56
CA ILE A 226 6.25 -8.99 10.97
C ILE A 226 6.30 -9.11 12.48
N CYS A 227 7.12 -10.04 12.96
CA CYS A 227 7.30 -10.35 14.37
C CYS A 227 8.64 -9.81 14.88
N PHE A 228 8.60 -9.35 16.11
CA PHE A 228 9.68 -8.75 16.87
C PHE A 228 9.84 -9.60 18.12
N ASP A 229 10.98 -10.27 18.27
CA ASP A 229 11.26 -11.05 19.47
C ASP A 229 11.63 -10.13 20.64
N VAL A 230 11.66 -10.68 21.85
CA VAL A 230 11.95 -9.91 23.08
C VAL A 230 13.32 -9.24 22.97
N GLY A 231 13.37 -7.93 23.22
CA GLY A 231 14.61 -7.15 23.15
C GLY A 231 15.08 -6.78 21.73
N SER A 232 14.38 -7.20 20.67
CA SER A 232 14.77 -6.93 19.27
C SER A 232 14.82 -5.45 18.88
N LEU A 233 14.17 -4.56 19.62
CA LEU A 233 14.22 -3.11 19.41
C LEU A 233 15.22 -2.43 20.32
N GLY A 234 15.68 -3.05 21.39
CA GLY A 234 16.59 -2.50 22.39
C GLY A 234 16.38 -3.14 23.77
N PRO A 235 17.13 -2.71 24.80
CA PRO A 235 17.13 -3.39 26.10
C PRO A 235 15.72 -3.57 26.69
N GLY A 236 15.26 -4.82 26.74
CA GLY A 236 13.95 -5.20 27.27
C GLY A 236 12.75 -4.79 26.40
N ARG A 237 12.95 -4.39 25.13
CA ARG A 237 11.89 -3.92 24.22
C ARG A 237 11.91 -4.66 22.87
N PRO A 238 10.78 -5.19 22.38
CA PRO A 238 9.53 -5.38 23.13
C PRO A 238 9.76 -6.30 24.34
N ASP A 239 8.89 -6.23 25.36
CA ASP A 239 9.02 -7.03 26.59
C ASP A 239 8.44 -8.45 26.46
N ARG A 240 7.69 -8.68 25.38
CA ARG A 240 7.19 -9.97 24.90
C ARG A 240 7.13 -9.93 23.37
N LYS A 241 7.01 -11.08 22.71
CA LYS A 241 6.90 -11.16 21.25
C LYS A 241 5.78 -10.23 20.76
N LEU A 242 6.08 -9.37 19.79
CA LEU A 242 5.11 -8.47 19.16
C LEU A 242 5.02 -8.81 17.68
N CYS A 243 3.82 -9.06 17.16
CA CYS A 243 3.60 -9.18 15.73
C CYS A 243 2.63 -8.11 15.23
N VAL A 244 2.96 -7.50 14.10
CA VAL A 244 2.21 -6.41 13.49
C VAL A 244 2.15 -6.58 11.98
N SER A 245 1.25 -5.88 11.31
CA SER A 245 1.24 -5.88 9.84
C SER A 245 2.53 -5.29 9.26
N PRO A 246 2.95 -5.67 8.04
CA PRO A 246 4.19 -5.18 7.41
C PRO A 246 4.38 -3.66 7.36
N GLN A 247 3.29 -2.90 7.32
CA GLN A 247 3.29 -1.43 7.19
C GLN A 247 2.96 -0.73 8.50
N HIS A 248 2.81 -1.50 9.58
CA HIS A 248 2.81 -0.96 10.92
C HIS A 248 4.12 -0.23 11.17
N ARG A 249 4.06 1.01 11.68
CA ARG A 249 5.28 1.79 11.89
C ARG A 249 5.65 1.73 13.35
N MET A 250 6.85 1.23 13.59
CA MET A 250 7.48 1.22 14.89
C MET A 250 8.18 2.55 15.09
N LEU A 251 8.16 3.06 16.32
CA LEU A 251 8.94 4.23 16.68
C LEU A 251 10.39 3.79 16.88
N VAL A 252 11.30 4.36 16.09
CA VAL A 252 12.74 4.11 16.20
C VAL A 252 13.40 5.36 16.76
N GLN A 253 14.20 5.19 17.81
CA GLN A 253 14.82 6.26 18.59
C GLN A 253 16.26 5.89 18.88
N SER A 254 17.20 6.54 18.20
CA SER A 254 18.62 6.37 18.49
C SER A 254 19.40 7.62 18.13
N LYS A 255 20.61 7.76 18.69
CA LYS A 255 21.54 8.85 18.33
C LYS A 255 21.82 8.89 16.81
N THR A 256 21.73 7.74 16.14
CA THR A 256 21.95 7.63 14.68
C THR A 256 20.74 8.12 13.88
N VAL A 257 19.52 8.03 14.44
CA VAL A 257 18.30 8.58 13.83
C VAL A 257 18.40 10.09 13.70
N ASP A 258 18.82 10.79 14.75
CA ASP A 258 18.94 12.26 14.75
C ASP A 258 19.85 12.76 13.62
N HIS A 259 21.03 12.14 13.47
CA HIS A 259 21.94 12.49 12.38
C HIS A 259 21.40 12.19 10.97
N THR A 260 20.54 11.19 10.81
CA THR A 260 20.07 10.71 9.49
C THR A 260 18.78 11.39 9.06
N PHE A 261 17.89 11.68 10.01
CA PHE A 261 16.55 12.20 9.76
C PHE A 261 16.35 13.64 10.27
N ARG A 262 17.34 14.21 10.98
CA ARG A 262 17.21 15.50 11.68
C ARG A 262 16.00 15.54 12.63
N SER A 263 15.76 14.41 13.28
CA SER A 263 14.66 14.17 14.21
C SER A 263 15.09 13.14 15.24
N PRO A 264 14.78 13.31 16.54
CA PRO A 264 15.19 12.36 17.58
C PRO A 264 14.47 11.01 17.49
N ASN A 265 13.34 10.96 16.77
CA ASN A 265 12.52 9.78 16.55
C ASN A 265 12.00 9.77 15.11
N VAL A 266 11.77 8.58 14.59
CA VAL A 266 11.14 8.39 13.28
C VAL A 266 10.22 7.16 13.30
N LEU A 267 9.15 7.21 12.53
CA LEU A 267 8.27 6.07 12.30
C LEU A 267 8.79 5.23 11.12
N VAL A 268 9.13 3.97 11.38
CA VAL A 268 9.68 3.04 10.40
C VAL A 268 8.72 1.88 10.16
N PRO A 269 8.31 1.59 8.90
CA PRO A 269 7.51 0.40 8.60
C PRO A 269 8.21 -0.89 9.05
N ALA A 270 7.46 -1.79 9.69
CA ALA A 270 7.97 -3.02 10.29
C ALA A 270 8.72 -3.90 9.27
N LYS A 271 8.22 -4.02 8.04
CA LYS A 271 8.88 -4.78 6.97
C LYS A 271 10.26 -4.25 6.60
N HIS A 272 10.53 -2.97 6.83
CA HIS A 272 11.85 -2.40 6.59
C HIS A 272 12.82 -2.68 7.73
N LEU A 273 12.34 -3.17 8.87
CA LEU A 273 13.15 -3.56 10.03
C LEU A 273 13.58 -5.03 9.99
N CYS A 274 13.05 -5.85 9.08
CA CYS A 274 13.42 -7.28 8.94
C CYS A 274 14.89 -7.54 8.60
N ALA A 275 15.67 -6.50 8.24
CA ALA A 275 17.12 -6.63 8.08
C ALA A 275 17.90 -6.52 9.40
N HIS A 276 17.21 -6.22 10.50
CA HIS A 276 17.74 -6.25 11.86
C HIS A 276 17.58 -7.64 12.47
N GLU A 277 18.48 -8.00 13.38
CA GLU A 277 18.42 -9.26 14.12
C GLU A 277 17.13 -9.32 14.94
N ASP A 278 16.59 -10.53 15.13
CA ASP A 278 15.39 -10.80 15.95
C ASP A 278 14.08 -10.15 15.46
N ILE A 279 14.07 -9.68 14.21
CA ILE A 279 12.88 -9.15 13.53
C ILE A 279 12.66 -9.91 12.22
N TRP A 280 11.53 -10.60 12.08
CA TRP A 280 11.31 -11.56 10.99
C TRP A 280 9.86 -11.54 10.51
N ARG A 281 9.63 -12.03 9.29
CA ARG A 281 8.28 -12.21 8.74
C ARG A 281 7.75 -13.60 9.10
N ASP A 282 6.53 -13.66 9.59
CA ASP A 282 5.86 -14.92 9.91
C ASP A 282 5.33 -15.62 8.65
N ASP A 283 6.09 -16.59 8.17
CA ASP A 283 5.76 -17.41 7.00
C ASP A 283 5.07 -18.75 7.38
N THR A 284 4.58 -18.91 8.62
CA THR A 284 3.85 -20.12 9.05
C THR A 284 2.45 -20.25 8.43
N LEU A 285 1.94 -19.16 7.84
CA LEU A 285 0.62 -19.06 7.22
C LEU A 285 -0.57 -19.32 8.15
N GLN A 286 -0.36 -19.25 9.48
CA GLN A 286 -1.46 -19.38 10.42
C GLN A 286 -2.44 -18.20 10.27
N PRO A 287 -3.77 -18.44 10.26
CA PRO A 287 -4.75 -17.37 10.20
C PRO A 287 -4.49 -16.31 11.26
N VAL A 288 -4.62 -15.04 10.88
CA VAL A 288 -4.30 -13.92 11.77
C VAL A 288 -5.49 -12.96 11.84
N THR A 289 -5.82 -12.51 13.05
CA THR A 289 -6.76 -11.42 13.26
C THR A 289 -5.99 -10.13 13.51
N TYR A 290 -6.25 -9.14 12.67
CA TYR A 290 -5.62 -7.82 12.73
C TYR A 290 -6.58 -6.81 13.34
N TYR A 291 -6.04 -5.91 14.18
CA TYR A 291 -6.79 -4.87 14.89
C TYR A 291 -6.25 -3.47 14.59
N HIS A 292 -7.17 -2.51 14.46
CA HIS A 292 -6.89 -1.09 14.27
C HIS A 292 -7.48 -0.30 15.42
N ILE A 293 -6.75 0.71 15.91
CA ILE A 293 -7.26 1.67 16.89
C ILE A 293 -6.98 3.09 16.41
N LEU A 294 -7.99 3.94 16.52
CA LEU A 294 -7.99 5.33 16.09
C LEU A 294 -8.32 6.25 17.27
N PHE A 295 -7.62 7.37 17.35
CA PHE A 295 -7.82 8.45 18.32
C PHE A 295 -8.15 9.76 17.59
N ASP A 296 -8.44 10.82 18.34
CA ASP A 296 -8.69 12.16 17.78
C ASP A 296 -7.49 12.68 16.97
N SER A 297 -6.28 12.37 17.44
CA SER A 297 -5.01 12.65 16.79
C SER A 297 -4.30 11.35 16.40
N HIS A 298 -3.27 11.44 15.54
CA HIS A 298 -2.36 10.32 15.36
C HIS A 298 -1.49 10.19 16.61
N GLU A 299 -1.57 9.03 17.27
CA GLU A 299 -0.90 8.82 18.55
C GLU A 299 0.23 7.80 18.42
N ILE A 300 1.23 7.95 19.28
CA ILE A 300 2.21 6.90 19.56
C ILE A 300 1.79 6.20 20.84
N ILE A 301 1.63 4.88 20.79
CA ILE A 301 1.16 4.06 21.91
C ILE A 301 2.18 3.00 22.28
N GLN A 302 2.00 2.37 23.44
CA GLN A 302 2.81 1.24 23.87
C GLN A 302 2.06 -0.09 23.64
N ALA A 303 2.68 -0.98 22.86
CA ALA A 303 2.19 -2.32 22.53
C ALA A 303 3.27 -3.36 22.81
N ASN A 304 3.01 -4.33 23.70
CA ASN A 304 3.99 -5.31 24.16
C ASN A 304 5.31 -4.66 24.62
N GLY A 305 5.19 -3.50 25.27
CA GLY A 305 6.31 -2.67 25.69
C GLY A 305 6.97 -1.82 24.60
N ALA A 306 6.75 -2.09 23.30
CA ALA A 306 7.31 -1.30 22.22
C ALA A 306 6.45 -0.08 21.87
N LEU A 307 7.09 1.01 21.43
CA LEU A 307 6.38 2.19 20.94
C LEU A 307 6.06 2.03 19.44
N SER A 308 4.80 2.22 19.09
CA SER A 308 4.33 2.18 17.69
C SER A 308 3.17 3.14 17.48
N LYS A 309 2.77 3.33 16.22
CA LYS A 309 1.67 4.23 15.88
C LYS A 309 0.28 3.63 16.14
N SER A 310 -0.70 4.49 16.40
CA SER A 310 -2.11 4.23 16.14
C SER A 310 -2.41 4.26 14.63
N LEU A 311 -3.66 3.98 14.24
CA LEU A 311 -4.12 4.31 12.89
C LEU A 311 -4.02 5.82 12.66
N PHE A 312 -3.49 6.21 11.50
CA PHE A 312 -3.37 7.61 11.07
C PHE A 312 -4.32 7.85 9.91
N THR A 313 -5.28 8.77 10.06
CA THR A 313 -6.35 9.03 9.08
C THR A 313 -5.96 10.03 7.98
N GLY A 314 -4.72 9.97 7.49
CA GLY A 314 -4.35 10.70 6.27
C GLY A 314 -5.17 10.24 5.05
N ALA A 315 -5.00 10.89 3.88
CA ALA A 315 -5.76 10.61 2.64
C ALA A 315 -5.89 9.11 2.28
N GLU A 316 -4.92 8.29 2.68
CA GLU A 316 -4.88 6.85 2.43
C GLU A 316 -5.70 5.99 3.42
N ALA A 317 -5.92 6.42 4.66
CA ALA A 317 -6.71 5.68 5.65
C ALA A 317 -8.23 5.95 5.54
N ARG A 318 -8.62 7.03 4.83
CA ARG A 318 -10.01 7.21 4.36
C ARG A 318 -10.48 6.01 3.55
N LYS A 319 -9.57 5.37 2.80
CA LYS A 319 -9.86 4.24 1.92
C LYS A 319 -9.98 2.90 2.66
N THR A 320 -9.65 2.86 3.96
CA THR A 320 -9.62 1.62 4.78
C THR A 320 -10.80 1.50 5.74
N ILE A 321 -11.52 2.61 5.97
CA ILE A 321 -12.72 2.65 6.80
C ILE A 321 -13.91 2.65 5.83
N PRO A 322 -14.94 1.78 6.00
CA PRO A 322 -16.12 1.80 5.15
C PRO A 322 -16.75 3.20 5.10
N ASP A 323 -17.19 3.67 3.94
CA ASP A 323 -17.66 5.05 3.76
C ASP A 323 -18.74 5.47 4.76
N ALA A 324 -19.69 4.57 5.08
CA ALA A 324 -20.72 4.83 6.08
C ALA A 324 -20.13 5.06 7.49
N ALA A 325 -19.17 4.22 7.90
CA ALA A 325 -18.47 4.37 9.17
C ALA A 325 -17.55 5.61 9.17
N TRP A 326 -16.94 5.95 8.03
CA TRP A 326 -16.12 7.15 7.91
C TRP A 326 -16.97 8.43 7.99
N GLN A 327 -18.12 8.47 7.32
CA GLN A 327 -19.05 9.59 7.40
C GLN A 327 -19.58 9.79 8.82
N GLU A 328 -19.93 8.70 9.50
CA GLU A 328 -20.31 8.73 10.91
C GLU A 328 -19.17 9.26 11.79
N LEU A 329 -17.95 8.73 11.63
CA LEU A 329 -16.78 9.15 12.41
C LEU A 329 -16.41 10.62 12.19
N VAL A 330 -16.41 11.13 10.96
CA VAL A 330 -16.09 12.54 10.68
C VAL A 330 -17.22 13.46 11.14
N THR A 331 -18.47 13.00 11.12
CA THR A 331 -19.62 13.75 11.67
C THR A 331 -19.52 13.87 13.19
N LEU A 332 -19.16 12.78 13.88
CA LEU A 332 -19.02 12.74 15.33
C LEU A 332 -17.71 13.39 15.82
N PHE A 333 -16.64 13.27 15.03
CA PHE A 333 -15.28 13.73 15.35
C PHE A 333 -14.65 14.46 14.15
N PRO A 334 -15.00 15.74 13.91
CA PRO A 334 -14.54 16.49 12.74
C PRO A 334 -13.01 16.62 12.63
N ALA A 335 -12.28 16.53 13.75
CA ALA A 335 -10.82 16.57 13.79
C ALA A 335 -10.15 15.41 13.02
N LEU A 336 -10.83 14.27 12.83
CA LEU A 336 -10.31 13.11 12.10
C LEU A 336 -10.04 13.40 10.61
N ALA A 337 -10.72 14.40 10.04
CA ALA A 337 -10.55 14.78 8.63
C ALA A 337 -9.21 15.46 8.33
N ASN A 338 -8.54 16.04 9.35
CA ASN A 338 -7.35 16.88 9.20
C ASN A 338 -6.21 16.49 10.16
N GLN A 339 -6.00 15.19 10.39
CA GLN A 339 -4.91 14.74 11.26
C GLN A 339 -3.52 15.03 10.65
N SER A 340 -2.60 15.47 11.50
CA SER A 340 -1.17 15.51 11.22
C SER A 340 -0.48 14.23 11.67
N VAL A 341 0.61 13.85 11.00
CA VAL A 341 1.40 12.70 11.43
C VAL A 341 2.14 12.99 12.75
N ALA A 342 2.09 12.08 13.74
CA ALA A 342 2.73 12.25 15.04
C ALA A 342 4.25 12.45 14.95
N ARG A 343 4.90 11.78 13.99
CA ARG A 343 6.34 11.83 13.76
C ARG A 343 6.67 11.68 12.27
N PRO A 344 7.85 12.14 11.81
CA PRO A 344 8.29 11.90 10.44
C PRO A 344 8.29 10.41 10.10
N ILE A 345 7.91 10.08 8.87
CA ILE A 345 7.90 8.70 8.37
C ILE A 345 9.19 8.48 7.58
N ALA A 346 9.93 7.42 7.91
CA ALA A 346 11.13 7.04 7.18
C ALA A 346 10.79 6.40 5.84
N ASN A 347 11.52 6.78 4.78
CA ASN A 347 11.47 6.10 3.48
C ASN A 347 12.50 4.95 3.43
N ARG A 348 12.27 3.98 2.54
CA ARG A 348 13.09 2.76 2.42
C ARG A 348 14.59 3.03 2.28
N PRO A 349 15.07 3.95 1.41
CA PRO A 349 16.52 4.20 1.27
C PRO A 349 17.16 4.73 2.57
N LYS A 350 16.47 5.64 3.28
CA LYS A 350 16.98 6.18 4.55
C LYS A 350 16.92 5.14 5.66
N THR A 351 15.90 4.27 5.68
CA THR A 351 15.82 3.16 6.64
C THR A 351 16.96 2.16 6.44
N ALA A 352 17.25 1.76 5.20
CA ALA A 352 18.36 0.85 4.92
C ALA A 352 19.71 1.45 5.38
N ASN A 353 19.93 2.75 5.12
CA ASN A 353 21.12 3.45 5.59
C ASN A 353 21.20 3.50 7.12
N LEU A 354 20.08 3.78 7.79
CA LEU A 354 19.98 3.74 9.26
C LEU A 354 20.39 2.36 9.80
N LEU A 355 19.81 1.28 9.29
CA LEU A 355 20.12 -0.09 9.75
C LEU A 355 21.58 -0.46 9.52
N MET A 356 22.14 -0.11 8.36
CA MET A 356 23.57 -0.30 8.09
C MET A 356 24.45 0.44 9.12
N ARG A 357 24.09 1.68 9.47
CA ARG A 357 24.85 2.47 10.46
C ARG A 357 24.72 1.92 11.88
N LEU A 358 23.52 1.49 12.28
CA LEU A 358 23.28 0.88 13.58
C LEU A 358 24.10 -0.40 13.75
N LYS A 359 24.06 -1.27 12.73
CA LYS A 359 24.87 -2.49 12.70
C LYS A 359 26.36 -2.20 12.75
N LYS A 360 26.84 -1.22 11.97
CA LYS A 360 28.26 -0.82 11.97
C LYS A 360 28.73 -0.30 13.33
N ASN A 361 27.84 0.38 14.07
CA ASN A 361 28.17 1.04 15.33
C ASN A 361 27.73 0.23 16.56
N ASN A 362 27.22 -1.00 16.38
CA ASN A 362 26.67 -1.85 17.43
C ASN A 362 25.67 -1.10 18.35
N CYS A 363 24.75 -0.37 17.74
CA CYS A 363 23.76 0.47 18.42
C CYS A 363 22.36 -0.11 18.26
N ASP A 364 21.56 -0.05 19.32
CA ASP A 364 20.16 -0.49 19.31
C ASP A 364 19.24 0.43 18.49
N LEU A 365 18.11 -0.12 18.05
CA LEU A 365 17.03 0.62 17.40
C LEU A 365 16.31 1.59 18.35
N PHE A 366 16.37 1.29 19.65
CA PHE A 366 15.70 2.01 20.70
C PHE A 366 16.66 2.22 21.88
N LEU A 367 17.01 3.48 22.14
CA LEU A 367 17.68 3.89 23.36
C LEU A 367 16.61 4.45 24.30
N THR A 368 16.49 3.86 25.50
CA THR A 368 15.63 4.37 26.58
C THR A 368 16.07 5.73 27.08
#